data_AF-A0A2V6WXE0-F1
#
_entry.id   AF-A0A2V6WXE0-F1
#
_cell.length_a   1.000
_cell.length_b   1.000
_cell.length_c   1.000
_cell.angle_alpha   90.00
_cell.angle_beta   90.00
_cell.angle_gamma   90.00
#
_symmetry.space_group_name_H-M   'P 1'
#
loop_
_entity.id
_entity.type
_entity.pdbx_description
1 polymer ?
#
loop_
_entity_poly.entity_id
_entity_poly.type
_entity_poly.pdbx_seq_one_letter_code
_entity_poly.pdbx_strand_id
1 'polypeptide(L)'
;MDAIVAVLTRYGYWVIFGTVFAEQIGLPIPAIPVLLAAGALVGTGHLSAALALALAGVASLAADMAWYAIGRRRGARVLGLLCRVS
;
A
#
# COMPACT_ATOMS: atom_id res chain seq x y z
N MET A 1 13.83 2.13 -23.71
CA MET A 1 13.57 2.08 -22.25
C MET A 1 12.80 3.31 -21.75
N ASP A 2 12.26 4.12 -22.67
CA ASP A 2 11.76 5.46 -22.39
C ASP A 2 10.30 5.48 -21.91
N ALA A 3 9.51 4.47 -22.30
CA ALA A 3 8.12 4.34 -21.87
C ALA A 3 7.97 4.00 -20.38
N ILE A 4 8.87 3.18 -19.83
CA ILE A 4 8.86 2.82 -18.40
C ILE A 4 9.26 4.04 -17.57
N VAL A 5 10.27 4.80 -18.01
CA VAL A 5 10.69 6.04 -17.34
C VAL A 5 9.61 7.11 -17.39
N ALA A 6 8.89 7.25 -18.52
CA ALA A 6 7.76 8.18 -18.68
C ALA A 6 6.54 7.81 -17.83
N VAL A 7 6.23 6.51 -17.68
CA VAL A 7 5.17 6.02 -16.80
C VAL A 7 5.58 6.17 -15.33
N LEU A 8 6.84 5.93 -14.97
CA LEU A 8 7.34 6.16 -13.61
C LEU A 8 7.40 7.64 -13.22
N THR A 9 7.77 8.54 -14.15
CA THR A 9 7.74 9.99 -13.88
C THR A 9 6.32 10.54 -13.81
N ARG A 10 5.35 9.91 -14.48
CA ARG A 10 3.94 10.36 -14.49
C ARG A 10 3.06 9.68 -13.43
N TYR A 11 3.38 8.44 -13.03
CA TYR A 11 2.57 7.61 -12.12
C TYR A 11 3.35 6.97 -10.97
N GLY A 12 4.64 7.28 -10.74
CA GLY A 12 5.44 6.65 -9.67
C GLY A 12 4.78 6.73 -8.29
N TYR A 13 4.15 7.87 -8.00
CA TYR A 13 3.34 8.07 -6.81
C TYR A 13 2.11 7.15 -6.70
N TRP A 14 1.39 6.94 -7.81
CA TRP A 14 0.24 6.05 -7.86
C TRP A 14 0.63 4.58 -7.73
N VAL A 15 1.78 4.19 -8.30
CA VAL A 15 2.33 2.84 -8.15
C VAL A 15 2.70 2.58 -6.70
N ILE A 16 3.36 3.52 -6.01
CA ILE A 16 3.67 3.40 -4.57
C ILE A 16 2.38 3.21 -3.78
N PHE A 17 1.40 4.10 -3.97
CA PHE A 17 0.12 4.02 -3.26
C PHE A 17 -0.61 2.69 -3.51
N GLY A 18 -0.77 2.31 -4.78
CA GLY A 18 -1.53 1.12 -5.16
C GLY A 18 -0.89 -0.17 -4.68
N THR A 19 0.44 -0.28 -4.77
CA THR A 19 1.16 -1.49 -4.34
C THR A 19 1.12 -1.65 -2.82
N VAL A 20 1.38 -0.58 -2.07
CA VAL A 20 1.32 -0.61 -0.60
C VAL A 20 -0.11 -0.88 -0.13
N PHE A 21 -1.11 -0.25 -0.74
CA PHE A 21 -2.52 -0.49 -0.39
C PHE A 21 -2.93 -1.94 -0.66
N ALA A 22 -2.53 -2.50 -1.81
CA ALA A 22 -2.84 -3.88 -2.17
C ALA A 22 -2.17 -4.89 -1.22
N GLU A 23 -0.91 -4.68 -0.85
CA GLU A 23 -0.22 -5.51 0.14
C GLU A 23 -0.94 -5.44 1.50
N GLN A 24 -1.25 -4.24 1.98
CA GLN A 24 -1.88 -4.02 3.29
C GLN A 24 -3.32 -4.53 3.37
N ILE A 25 -4.06 -4.54 2.26
CA ILE A 25 -5.40 -5.15 2.21
C ILE A 25 -5.36 -6.68 2.07
N GLY A 26 -4.15 -7.28 2.01
CA GLY A 26 -3.93 -8.73 2.08
C GLY A 26 -3.74 -9.43 0.73
N LEU A 27 -3.51 -8.69 -0.37
CA LEU A 27 -3.07 -9.34 -1.61
C LEU A 27 -1.61 -9.81 -1.46
N PRO A 28 -1.25 -10.96 -2.04
CA PRO A 28 0.13 -11.48 -2.00
C PRO A 28 1.03 -10.74 -3.00
N ILE A 29 1.10 -9.41 -2.90
CA ILE A 29 1.95 -8.55 -3.73
C ILE A 29 2.98 -7.92 -2.81
N PRO A 30 4.28 -8.21 -2.97
CA PRO A 30 5.31 -7.60 -2.14
C PRO A 30 5.52 -6.14 -2.55
N ALA A 31 5.30 -5.14 -1.68
CA ALA A 31 5.61 -3.74 -2.00
C ALA A 31 7.10 -3.40 -1.82
N ILE A 32 7.88 -4.24 -1.12
CA ILE A 32 9.32 -4.02 -0.90
C ILE A 32 10.08 -3.71 -2.21
N PRO A 33 9.94 -4.48 -3.31
CA PRO A 33 10.64 -4.18 -4.56
C PRO A 33 10.23 -2.83 -5.16
N VAL A 34 8.96 -2.46 -5.04
CA VAL A 34 8.44 -1.18 -5.54
C VAL A 34 8.98 -0.01 -4.72
N LEU A 35 9.02 -0.16 -3.40
CA LEU A 35 9.58 0.85 -2.49
C LEU A 35 11.09 1.01 -2.66
N LEU A 36 11.82 -0.09 -2.94
CA LEU A 36 13.24 -0.03 -3.29
C LEU A 36 13.46 0.73 -4.60
N ALA A 37 12.68 0.44 -5.65
CA ALA A 37 12.74 1.18 -6.90
C ALA A 37 12.37 2.67 -6.72
N ALA A 38 11.35 2.96 -5.91
CA ALA A 38 10.98 4.32 -5.54
C ALA A 38 12.12 5.04 -4.81
N GLY A 39 12.82 4.36 -3.89
CA GLY A 39 14.00 4.89 -3.19
C GLY A 39 15.15 5.24 -4.14
N ALA A 40 15.40 4.42 -5.15
CA ALA A 40 16.40 4.73 -6.19
C ALA A 40 16.00 5.97 -7.02
N LEU A 41 14.71 6.12 -7.34
CA LEU A 41 14.20 7.30 -8.05
C LEU A 41 14.23 8.57 -7.20
N VAL A 42 14.00 8.44 -5.89
CA VAL A 42 14.21 9.52 -4.92
C VAL A 42 15.68 9.93 -4.89
N GLY A 43 16.60 8.96 -4.81
CA GLY A 43 18.05 9.21 -4.80
C GLY A 43 18.58 9.88 -6.07
N THR A 44 17.88 9.71 -7.20
CA THR A 44 18.21 10.37 -8.48
C THR A 44 17.43 11.65 -8.73
N GLY A 45 16.62 12.12 -7.77
CA GLY A 45 15.84 13.35 -7.87
C GLY A 45 14.57 13.28 -8.72
N HIS A 46 14.16 12.09 -9.17
CA HIS A 46 12.95 11.89 -9.99
C HIS A 46 11.65 11.82 -9.16
N LEU A 47 11.78 11.57 -7.85
CA LEU A 47 10.67 11.43 -6.91
C LEU A 47 10.98 12.19 -5.62
N SER A 48 9.97 12.80 -5.01
CA SER A 48 10.11 13.42 -3.69
C SER A 48 9.99 12.36 -2.61
N ALA A 49 11.01 12.27 -1.75
CA ALA A 49 11.01 11.36 -0.59
C ALA A 49 9.78 11.58 0.29
N ALA A 50 9.45 12.84 0.58
CA ALA A 50 8.33 13.21 1.44
C ALA A 50 6.99 12.75 0.84
N LEU A 51 6.78 12.96 -0.46
CA LEU A 51 5.55 12.54 -1.13
C LEU A 51 5.44 11.01 -1.22
N ALA A 52 6.55 10.32 -1.53
CA ALA A 52 6.60 8.87 -1.57
C ALA A 52 6.24 8.24 -0.21
N LEU A 53 6.84 8.74 0.87
CA LEU A 53 6.54 8.31 2.24
C LEU A 53 5.11 8.64 2.66
N ALA A 54 4.64 9.85 2.35
CA ALA A 54 3.27 10.26 2.66
C ALA A 54 2.23 9.35 1.97
N LEU A 55 2.42 9.05 0.69
CA LEU A 55 1.52 8.18 -0.05
C LEU A 55 1.54 6.74 0.44
N ALA A 56 2.73 6.19 0.73
CA ALA A 56 2.84 4.88 1.35
C ALA A 56 2.11 4.85 2.71
N GLY A 57 2.30 5.86 3.56
CA GLY A 57 1.62 5.96 4.85
C GLY A 57 0.10 6.07 4.72
N VAL A 58 -0.40 6.91 3.81
CA VAL A 58 -1.84 7.05 3.56
C VAL A 58 -2.43 5.74 3.02
N ALA A 59 -1.72 5.04 2.14
CA ALA A 59 -2.14 3.73 1.64
C ALA A 59 -2.28 2.70 2.77
N SER A 60 -1.27 2.60 3.66
CA SER A 60 -1.32 1.73 4.82
C SER A 60 -2.48 2.07 5.76
N LEU A 61 -2.62 3.34 6.13
CA LEU A 61 -3.71 3.79 7.01
C LEU A 61 -5.08 3.52 6.40
N ALA A 62 -5.25 3.73 5.09
CA ALA A 62 -6.51 3.45 4.40
C ALA A 62 -6.87 1.96 4.44
N ALA A 63 -5.90 1.08 4.21
CA ALA A 63 -6.09 -0.36 4.30
C ALA A 63 -6.40 -0.79 5.75
N ASP A 64 -5.67 -0.28 6.73
CA ASP A 64 -5.89 -0.56 8.15
C ASP A 64 -7.27 -0.07 8.60
N MET A 65 -7.71 1.11 8.14
CA MET A 65 -9.05 1.63 8.40
C MET A 65 -10.14 0.77 7.75
N ALA A 66 -9.90 0.25 6.55
CA ALA A 66 -10.83 -0.69 5.91
C ALA A 66 -10.96 -1.97 6.74
N TRP A 67 -9.84 -2.56 7.16
CA TRP A 67 -9.84 -3.73 8.04
C TRP A 67 -10.47 -3.47 9.40
N TYR A 68 -10.17 -2.32 9.98
CA TYR A 68 -10.73 -1.89 11.24
C TYR A 68 -12.24 -1.68 11.15
N ALA A 69 -12.74 -1.06 10.08
CA ALA A 69 -14.18 -0.90 9.86
C ALA A 69 -14.88 -2.25 9.67
N ILE A 70 -14.25 -3.19 8.95
CA ILE A 70 -14.75 -4.57 8.80
C ILE A 70 -14.79 -5.26 10.16
N GLY A 71 -13.72 -5.19 10.95
CA GLY A 71 -13.63 -5.76 12.29
C GLY A 71 -14.61 -5.13 13.28
N ARG A 72 -14.79 -3.80 13.25
CA ARG A 72 -15.71 -3.07 14.13
C ARG A 72 -17.18 -3.37 13.80
N ARG A 73 -17.56 -3.40 12.51
CA ARG A 73 -18.95 -3.66 12.09
C ARG A 73 -19.34 -5.14 12.19
N ARG A 74 -18.38 -6.06 12.04
CA ARG A 74 -18.62 -7.52 12.09
C ARG A 74 -18.03 -8.21 13.31
N GLY A 75 -17.55 -7.46 14.30
CA GLY A 75 -16.85 -7.98 15.47
C GLY A 75 -17.61 -9.10 16.19
N ALA A 76 -18.92 -8.94 16.41
CA ALA A 76 -19.76 -9.99 17.01
C ALA A 76 -19.91 -11.26 16.13
N ARG A 77 -19.93 -11.13 14.79
CA ARG A 77 -19.93 -12.30 13.88
C ARG A 77 -18.57 -12.98 13.81
N VAL A 78 -17.48 -12.21 13.85
CA VAL A 78 -16.11 -12.75 13.84
C VAL A 78 -15.81 -13.45 15.17
N LEU A 79 -16.19 -12.86 16.31
CA LEU A 79 -16.10 -13.51 17.61
C LEU A 79 -16.98 -14.76 17.68
N GLY A 80 -18.20 -14.70 17.12
CA GLY A 80 -19.09 -15.86 17.03
C GLY A 80 -18.60 -16.98 16.10
N LEU A 81 -17.86 -16.65 15.03
CA LEU A 81 -17.21 -17.63 14.15
C LEU A 81 -15.98 -18.25 14.81
N LEU A 82 -15.14 -17.45 15.49
CA LEU A 82 -13.99 -17.92 16.25
C LEU A 82 -14.41 -18.83 17.40
N CYS A 83 -15.45 -18.47 18.16
CA CYS A 83 -16.03 -19.33 19.19
C CYS A 83 -16.72 -20.59 18.66
N ARG A 84 -17.09 -20.66 17.36
CA ARG A 84 -17.63 -21.88 16.72
C ARG A 84 -16.55 -22.82 16.19
N VAL A 85 -15.31 -22.34 16.06
CA VAL A 85 -14.16 -23.14 15.58
C VAL A 85 -13.34 -23.68 16.76
N SER A 86 -13.42 -23.06 17.95
CA SER A 86 -12.92 -23.64 19.21
C SER A 86 -13.81 -24.75 19.76
#